data_AF-A0AAV1CK01-F1
#
_entry.id   AF-A0AAV1CK01-F1
#
_cell.length_a   1.000
_cell.length_b   1.000
_cell.length_c   1.000
_cell.angle_alpha   90.00
_cell.angle_beta   90.00
_cell.angle_gamma   90.00
#
_symmetry.space_group_name_H-M   'P 1'
#
loop_
_entity.id
_entity.type
_entity.pdbx_description
1 polymer ?
#
loop_
_entity_poly.entity_id
_entity_poly.type
_entity_poly.pdbx_seq_one_letter_code
_entity_poly.pdbx_strand_id
1 'polypeptide(L)'
;MDWDTTRHEVKKIVYLFCGGAVITVIVHAITYLCFGIMGERLTLRVREKMFTTILRNEIGWFDNMDNTSSMLASRLESDATLLRNVVVDRTTMLLQNVGLALKSFIIAFILNWRLTFVVLATYPLIVRGHISEKLFMNGYGGNLSKAYLKANMLAGEAVSKSELLQHSVPRRKCWIFMLNSFVSLPNVHLGVARLQGYFMESLIFFIFSCYGLALWYGSELMGKGLAIFKSVMKSFMILSVSALAMGEIVAMALDLLKGNQMVASVFEVLDRKTQVFGDVGENVAKVDGKDVKKLRLESLRKHIWLVPQEPALFATSIYENILYSKDGASESEVIEAAKFANAHCFISALPEGYSIKRCNFCSNENALAHKILIFHCSFFP
;
A
#
# COMPACT_ATOMS: atom_id res chain seq x y z
N MET A 1 48.22 36.06 8.98
CA MET A 1 47.16 35.48 9.83
C MET A 1 47.88 34.55 10.79
N ASP A 2 47.75 34.80 12.09
CA ASP A 2 48.56 34.09 13.09
C ASP A 2 48.04 32.64 13.28
N TRP A 3 48.94 31.71 13.60
CA TRP A 3 48.62 30.28 13.66
C TRP A 3 47.56 30.00 14.72
N ASP A 4 47.65 30.68 15.86
CA ASP A 4 46.73 30.49 16.98
C ASP A 4 45.33 31.02 16.68
N THR A 5 45.20 32.12 15.93
CA THR A 5 43.88 32.61 15.48
C THR A 5 43.21 31.65 14.51
N THR A 6 43.99 31.08 13.58
CA THR A 6 43.47 30.09 12.61
C THR A 6 43.04 28.81 13.34
N ARG A 7 43.83 28.35 14.31
CA ARG A 7 43.51 27.18 15.14
C ARG A 7 42.24 27.39 15.95
N HIS A 8 42.04 28.58 16.52
CA HIS A 8 40.83 28.91 17.30
C HIS A 8 39.57 28.93 16.41
N GLU A 9 39.63 29.55 15.24
CA GLU A 9 38.52 29.59 14.29
C GLU A 9 38.15 28.19 13.78
N VAL A 10 39.14 27.36 13.44
CA VAL A 10 38.91 25.98 13.02
C VAL A 10 38.26 25.16 14.14
N LYS A 11 38.75 25.27 15.38
CA LYS A 11 38.14 24.58 16.54
C LYS A 11 36.68 24.98 16.73
N LYS A 12 36.37 26.27 16.61
CA LYS A 12 34.98 26.78 16.72
C LYS A 12 34.07 26.17 15.65
N ILE A 13 34.54 26.09 14.40
CA ILE A 13 33.80 25.46 13.30
C ILE A 13 33.59 23.96 13.59
N VAL A 14 34.62 23.25 14.03
CA VAL A 14 34.53 21.82 14.37
C VAL A 14 33.48 21.59 15.46
N TYR A 15 33.50 22.36 16.55
CA TYR A 15 32.50 22.22 17.61
C TYR A 15 31.07 22.52 17.12
N LEU A 16 30.90 23.50 16.24
CA LEU A 16 29.60 23.78 15.61
C LEU A 16 29.11 22.62 14.73
N PHE A 17 29.99 21.99 13.94
CA PHE A 17 29.64 20.83 13.13
C PHE A 17 29.32 19.60 13.99
N CYS A 18 30.11 19.32 15.03
CA CYS A 18 29.82 18.22 15.96
C CYS A 18 28.49 18.42 16.70
N GLY A 19 28.25 19.63 17.21
CA GLY A 19 26.97 19.96 17.86
C GLY A 19 25.80 19.86 16.88
N GLY A 20 25.96 20.39 15.67
CA GLY A 20 24.97 20.27 14.59
C GLY A 20 24.65 18.82 14.23
N ALA A 21 25.66 17.95 14.12
CA ALA A 21 25.48 16.54 13.81
C ALA A 21 24.65 15.81 14.87
N VAL A 22 24.94 16.05 16.15
CA VAL A 22 24.18 15.46 17.27
C VAL A 22 22.72 15.94 17.23
N ILE A 23 22.50 17.24 17.04
CA ILE A 23 21.16 17.81 16.92
C ILE A 23 20.42 17.20 15.73
N THR A 24 21.07 17.07 14.56
CA THR A 24 20.42 16.51 13.37
C THR A 24 19.98 15.06 13.58
N VAL A 25 20.78 14.23 14.26
CA VAL A 25 20.43 12.84 14.55
C VAL A 25 19.23 12.79 15.48
N ILE A 26 19.24 13.58 16.56
CA ILE A 26 18.13 13.63 17.51
C ILE A 26 16.83 14.09 16.83
N VAL A 27 16.90 15.16 16.03
CA VAL A 27 15.72 15.71 15.34
C VAL A 27 15.18 14.72 14.31
N HIS A 28 16.03 14.06 13.52
CA HIS A 28 15.58 13.04 12.57
C HIS A 28 14.98 11.84 13.29
N ALA A 29 15.61 11.37 14.37
CA ALA A 29 15.08 10.26 15.17
C ALA A 29 13.68 10.58 15.71
N ILE A 30 13.49 11.76 16.33
CA ILE A 30 12.19 12.20 16.82
C ILE A 30 11.17 12.26 15.68
N THR A 31 11.55 12.87 14.55
CA THR A 31 10.65 13.02 13.40
C THR A 31 10.20 11.66 12.87
N TYR A 32 11.13 10.75 12.58
CA TYR A 32 10.80 9.41 12.07
C TYR A 32 10.00 8.58 13.08
N LEU A 33 10.29 8.66 14.37
CA LEU A 33 9.52 7.97 15.40
C LEU A 33 8.09 8.53 15.50
N CYS A 34 7.92 9.84 15.55
CA CYS A 34 6.62 10.48 15.64
C CYS A 34 5.75 10.17 14.41
N PHE A 35 6.28 10.38 13.20
CA PHE A 35 5.55 10.07 11.96
C PHE A 35 5.33 8.57 11.78
N GLY A 36 6.27 7.71 12.21
CA GLY A 36 6.11 6.27 12.21
C GLY A 36 4.96 5.81 13.11
N ILE A 37 4.93 6.24 14.37
CA ILE A 37 3.85 5.91 15.32
C ILE A 37 2.51 6.44 14.82
N MET A 38 2.48 7.68 14.30
CA MET A 38 1.28 8.26 13.70
C MET A 38 0.78 7.42 12.51
N GLY A 39 1.69 6.96 11.64
CA GLY A 39 1.36 6.14 10.48
C GLY A 39 0.78 4.79 10.84
N GLU A 40 1.35 4.09 11.83
CA GLU A 40 0.79 2.81 12.30
C GLU A 40 -0.61 2.99 12.91
N ARG A 41 -0.81 4.04 13.71
CA ARG A 41 -2.13 4.37 14.28
C ARG A 41 -3.16 4.69 13.20
N LEU A 42 -2.74 5.39 12.15
CA LEU A 42 -3.59 5.68 11.00
C LEU A 42 -4.00 4.38 10.30
N THR A 43 -3.04 3.50 9.99
CA THR A 43 -3.32 2.21 9.35
C THR A 43 -4.28 1.35 10.19
N LEU A 44 -4.06 1.26 11.50
CA LEU A 44 -4.94 0.52 12.41
C LEU A 44 -6.37 1.07 12.35
N ARG A 45 -6.53 2.40 12.46
CA ARG A 45 -7.85 3.05 12.45
C ARG A 45 -8.57 2.91 11.12
N VAL A 46 -7.84 2.99 10.01
CA VAL A 46 -8.39 2.78 8.65
C VAL A 46 -8.85 1.34 8.52
N ARG A 47 -8.02 0.35 8.90
CA ARG A 47 -8.41 -1.07 8.84
C ARG A 47 -9.62 -1.38 9.71
N GLU A 48 -9.65 -0.89 10.94
CA GLU A 48 -10.80 -1.11 11.84
C GLU A 48 -12.09 -0.54 11.26
N LYS A 49 -12.06 0.71 10.75
CA LYS A 49 -13.22 1.33 10.11
C LYS A 49 -13.62 0.63 8.83
N MET A 50 -12.68 0.29 7.95
CA MET A 50 -12.95 -0.43 6.71
C MET A 50 -13.58 -1.78 7.01
N PHE A 51 -13.01 -2.56 7.94
CA PHE A 51 -13.55 -3.84 8.35
C PHE A 51 -14.97 -3.72 8.92
N THR A 52 -15.19 -2.71 9.78
CA THR A 52 -16.52 -2.43 10.34
C THR A 52 -17.53 -2.07 9.25
N THR A 53 -17.16 -1.26 8.26
CA THR A 53 -18.05 -0.88 7.15
C THR A 53 -18.31 -2.06 6.22
N ILE A 54 -17.29 -2.86 5.91
CA ILE A 54 -17.41 -4.08 5.09
C ILE A 54 -18.44 -5.03 5.73
N LEU A 55 -18.34 -5.31 7.03
CA LEU A 55 -19.27 -6.21 7.74
C LEU A 55 -20.70 -5.68 7.86
N ARG A 56 -20.91 -4.37 7.69
CA ARG A 56 -22.24 -3.74 7.72
C ARG A 56 -22.94 -3.70 6.36
N ASN A 57 -22.26 -4.08 5.28
CA ASN A 57 -22.85 -4.11 3.95
C ASN A 57 -23.86 -5.26 3.79
N GLU A 58 -24.78 -5.08 2.85
CA GLU A 58 -25.78 -6.07 2.48
C GLU A 58 -25.16 -7.30 1.80
N ILE A 59 -25.83 -8.46 1.90
CA ILE A 59 -25.31 -9.71 1.35
C ILE A 59 -25.13 -9.64 -0.18
N GLY A 60 -26.07 -8.98 -0.89
CA GLY A 60 -26.02 -8.79 -2.34
C GLY A 60 -24.85 -7.93 -2.81
N TRP A 61 -24.19 -7.19 -1.92
CA TRP A 61 -22.95 -6.49 -2.28
C TRP A 61 -21.77 -7.45 -2.45
N PHE A 62 -21.72 -8.50 -1.64
CA PHE A 62 -20.70 -9.54 -1.70
C PHE A 62 -20.87 -10.47 -2.90
N ASP A 63 -22.06 -10.49 -3.52
CA ASP A 63 -22.33 -11.24 -4.76
C ASP A 63 -21.68 -10.58 -5.99
N ASN A 64 -21.34 -9.30 -5.91
CA ASN A 64 -20.60 -8.63 -6.97
C ASN A 64 -19.16 -9.14 -7.03
N MET A 65 -18.69 -9.47 -8.25
CA MET A 65 -17.35 -9.99 -8.49
C MET A 65 -16.22 -9.10 -7.93
N ASP A 66 -16.45 -7.78 -7.90
CA ASP A 66 -15.50 -6.80 -7.39
C ASP A 66 -15.33 -6.83 -5.86
N ASN A 67 -16.29 -7.41 -5.13
CA ASN A 67 -16.35 -7.42 -3.66
C ASN A 67 -16.28 -8.85 -3.10
N THR A 68 -15.61 -9.75 -3.84
CA THR A 68 -15.30 -11.08 -3.33
C THR A 68 -14.50 -10.99 -2.03
N SER A 69 -14.71 -11.90 -1.09
CA SER A 69 -14.03 -11.93 0.22
C SER A 69 -12.50 -11.84 0.13
N SER A 70 -11.89 -12.51 -0.85
CA SER A 70 -10.44 -12.45 -1.12
C SER A 70 -9.98 -11.06 -1.59
N MET A 71 -10.77 -10.40 -2.44
CA MET A 71 -10.48 -9.04 -2.92
C MET A 71 -10.58 -8.03 -1.77
N LEU A 72 -11.61 -8.14 -0.93
CA LEU A 72 -11.80 -7.26 0.23
C LEU A 72 -10.71 -7.47 1.29
N ALA A 73 -10.29 -8.71 1.53
CA ALA A 73 -9.15 -9.02 2.40
C ALA A 73 -7.86 -8.38 1.86
N SER A 74 -7.60 -8.52 0.55
CA SER A 74 -6.48 -7.87 -0.12
C SER A 74 -6.53 -6.34 0.00
N ARG A 75 -7.69 -5.70 -0.20
CA ARG A 75 -7.86 -4.25 -0.01
C ARG A 75 -7.59 -3.82 1.43
N LEU A 76 -8.07 -4.58 2.42
CA LEU A 76 -7.83 -4.29 3.84
C LEU A 76 -6.34 -4.34 4.20
N GLU A 77 -5.59 -5.25 3.57
CA GLU A 77 -4.15 -5.38 3.77
C GLU A 77 -3.35 -4.34 2.97
N SER A 78 -3.52 -4.33 1.65
CA SER A 78 -2.75 -3.56 0.67
C SER A 78 -3.17 -2.10 0.64
N ASP A 79 -4.46 -1.78 0.41
CA ASP A 79 -4.87 -0.39 0.20
C ASP A 79 -4.65 0.46 1.48
N ALA A 80 -4.84 -0.13 2.66
CA ALA A 80 -4.56 0.54 3.93
C ALA A 80 -3.06 0.85 4.15
N THR A 81 -2.16 -0.02 3.67
CA THR A 81 -0.71 0.22 3.75
C THR A 81 -0.25 1.21 2.68
N LEU A 82 -0.80 1.12 1.47
CA LEU A 82 -0.57 2.10 0.41
C LEU A 82 -1.05 3.49 0.79
N LEU A 83 -2.21 3.61 1.46
CA LEU A 83 -2.71 4.88 1.99
C LEU A 83 -1.75 5.49 3.01
N ARG A 84 -1.20 4.69 3.94
CA ARG A 84 -0.16 5.16 4.86
C ARG A 84 1.05 5.68 4.10
N ASN A 85 1.54 4.93 3.12
CA ASN A 85 2.73 5.33 2.36
C ASN A 85 2.51 6.70 1.70
N VAL A 86 1.33 6.93 1.11
CA VAL A 86 0.97 8.21 0.47
C VAL A 86 0.84 9.34 1.51
N VAL A 87 0.05 9.13 2.56
CA VAL A 87 -0.30 10.19 3.52
C VAL A 87 0.87 10.54 4.43
N VAL A 88 1.64 9.54 4.87
CA VAL A 88 2.70 9.71 5.88
C VAL A 88 4.06 9.81 5.22
N ASP A 89 4.53 8.73 4.59
CA ASP A 89 5.94 8.65 4.17
C ASP A 89 6.25 9.65 3.04
N ARG A 90 5.40 9.68 2.00
CA ARG A 90 5.59 10.60 0.86
C ARG A 90 5.40 12.05 1.26
N THR A 91 4.36 12.38 2.00
CA THR A 91 4.14 13.75 2.48
C THR A 91 5.27 14.24 3.39
N THR A 92 5.78 13.39 4.28
CA THR A 92 6.88 13.76 5.20
C THR A 92 8.16 14.06 4.43
N MET A 93 8.55 13.17 3.50
CA MET A 93 9.73 13.39 2.64
C MET A 93 9.57 14.66 1.78
N LEU A 94 8.38 14.89 1.22
CA LEU A 94 8.09 16.12 0.47
C LEU A 94 8.22 17.37 1.33
N LEU A 95 7.67 17.36 2.53
CA LEU A 95 7.76 18.48 3.45
C LEU A 95 9.22 18.78 3.83
N GLN A 96 10.03 17.74 4.07
CA GLN A 96 11.45 17.87 4.35
C GLN A 96 12.22 18.48 3.16
N ASN A 97 11.99 17.96 1.96
CA ASN A 97 12.68 18.45 0.76
C ASN A 97 12.26 19.87 0.39
N VAL A 98 10.98 20.23 0.52
CA VAL A 98 10.50 21.61 0.34
C VAL A 98 11.14 22.54 1.38
N GLY A 99 11.18 22.11 2.65
CA GLY A 99 11.85 22.87 3.72
C GLY A 99 13.34 23.07 3.46
N LEU A 100 14.04 22.05 2.95
CA LEU A 100 15.43 22.13 2.53
C LEU A 100 15.61 23.12 1.37
N ALA A 101 14.81 23.01 0.32
CA ALA A 101 14.88 23.89 -0.84
C ALA A 101 14.65 25.36 -0.45
N LEU A 102 13.60 25.64 0.34
CA LEU A 102 13.29 27.00 0.80
C LEU A 102 14.44 27.60 1.63
N LYS A 103 14.95 26.87 2.63
CA LYS A 103 16.07 27.34 3.46
C LYS A 103 17.33 27.58 2.63
N SER A 104 17.65 26.66 1.71
CA SER A 104 18.81 26.78 0.83
C SER A 104 18.71 27.99 -0.09
N PHE A 105 17.54 28.27 -0.69
CA PHE A 105 17.36 29.46 -1.51
C PHE A 105 17.46 30.75 -0.73
N ILE A 106 16.80 30.84 0.42
CA ILE A 106 16.87 32.04 1.26
C ILE A 106 18.33 32.36 1.61
N ILE A 107 19.12 31.36 2.02
CA ILE A 107 20.53 31.57 2.35
C ILE A 107 21.34 31.93 1.09
N ALA A 108 21.10 31.27 -0.05
CA ALA A 108 21.82 31.53 -1.29
C ALA A 108 21.58 32.96 -1.83
N PHE A 109 20.33 33.44 -1.78
CA PHE A 109 19.97 34.80 -2.18
C PHE A 109 20.62 35.87 -1.28
N ILE A 110 20.67 35.63 0.04
CA ILE A 110 21.34 36.53 0.99
C ILE A 110 22.85 36.61 0.72
N LEU A 111 23.48 35.47 0.41
CA LEU A 111 24.92 35.43 0.15
C LEU A 111 25.31 36.04 -1.19
N ASN A 112 24.63 35.64 -2.27
CA ASN A 112 24.92 36.10 -3.62
C ASN A 112 23.71 35.92 -4.55
N TRP A 113 22.86 36.94 -4.66
CA TRP A 113 21.69 36.90 -5.52
C TRP A 113 22.03 36.75 -7.02
N ARG A 114 23.16 37.30 -7.48
CA ARG A 114 23.58 37.26 -8.90
C ARG A 114 23.92 35.84 -9.35
N LEU A 115 24.75 35.13 -8.58
CA LEU A 115 25.06 33.73 -8.83
C LEU A 115 23.80 32.86 -8.74
N THR A 116 22.95 33.14 -7.75
CA THR A 116 21.72 32.37 -7.50
C THR A 116 20.77 32.40 -8.68
N PHE A 117 20.56 33.54 -9.34
CA PHE A 117 19.71 33.61 -10.54
C PHE A 117 20.23 32.75 -11.70
N VAL A 118 21.55 32.74 -11.91
CA VAL A 118 22.17 31.93 -12.97
C VAL A 118 21.94 30.45 -12.73
N VAL A 119 22.12 29.98 -11.49
CA VAL A 119 21.87 28.58 -11.13
C VAL A 119 20.38 28.24 -11.13
N LEU A 120 19.51 29.16 -10.69
CA LEU A 120 18.07 28.95 -10.75
C LEU A 120 17.56 28.77 -12.19
N ALA A 121 18.19 29.46 -13.16
CA ALA A 121 17.86 29.32 -14.57
C ALA A 121 18.18 27.93 -15.15
N THR A 122 19.08 27.16 -14.53
CA THR A 122 19.41 25.79 -14.98
C THR A 122 18.49 24.73 -14.37
N TYR A 123 17.79 25.03 -13.28
CA TYR A 123 16.93 24.06 -12.59
C TYR A 123 15.82 23.46 -13.44
N PRO A 124 15.15 24.19 -14.35
CA PRO A 124 14.20 23.57 -15.26
C PRO A 124 14.79 22.43 -16.10
N LEU A 125 16.08 22.48 -16.46
CA LEU A 125 16.77 21.40 -17.19
C LEU A 125 16.97 20.16 -16.31
N ILE A 126 17.36 20.38 -15.05
CA ILE A 126 17.54 19.29 -14.05
C ILE A 126 16.18 18.63 -13.76
N VAL A 127 15.15 19.43 -13.53
CA VAL A 127 13.78 18.97 -13.28
C VAL A 127 13.24 18.19 -14.48
N ARG A 128 13.47 18.65 -15.72
CA ARG A 128 13.08 17.93 -16.93
C ARG A 128 13.67 16.52 -16.96
N GLY A 129 14.95 16.37 -16.60
CA GLY A 129 15.60 15.06 -16.55
C GLY A 129 14.93 14.13 -15.53
N HIS A 130 14.68 14.59 -14.30
CA HIS A 130 13.98 13.79 -13.28
C HIS A 130 12.55 13.40 -13.67
N ILE A 131 11.80 14.31 -14.31
CA ILE A 131 10.47 13.99 -14.83
C ILE A 131 10.57 12.90 -15.91
N SER A 132 11.53 13.01 -16.84
CA SER A 132 11.70 12.03 -17.92
C SER A 132 12.03 10.64 -17.39
N GLU A 133 12.93 10.56 -16.40
CA GLU A 133 13.26 9.33 -15.67
C GLU A 133 12.02 8.73 -15.00
N LYS A 134 11.27 9.55 -14.26
CA LYS A 134 10.11 9.10 -13.52
C LYS A 134 8.97 8.63 -14.41
N LEU A 135 8.74 9.31 -15.54
CA LEU A 135 7.77 8.89 -16.55
C LEU A 135 8.18 7.54 -17.18
N PHE A 136 9.47 7.36 -17.46
CA PHE A 136 9.98 6.12 -18.01
C PHE A 136 9.76 4.92 -17.08
N MET A 137 10.12 5.07 -15.80
CA MET A 137 9.88 4.05 -14.75
C MET A 137 8.40 3.72 -14.54
N ASN A 138 7.52 4.67 -14.86
CA ASN A 138 6.07 4.54 -14.74
C ASN A 138 5.39 3.84 -15.93
N GLY A 139 6.16 3.15 -16.79
CA GLY A 139 5.64 2.29 -17.85
C GLY A 139 5.66 2.91 -19.25
N TYR A 140 6.09 4.17 -19.41
CA TYR A 140 6.31 4.77 -20.74
C TYR A 140 7.48 4.12 -21.50
N GLY A 141 8.37 3.41 -20.80
CA GLY A 141 9.37 2.53 -21.41
C GLY A 141 8.81 1.22 -21.98
N GLY A 142 7.50 0.98 -21.91
CA GLY A 142 6.85 -0.24 -22.39
C GLY A 142 6.44 -1.20 -21.26
N ASN A 143 5.33 -1.90 -21.46
CA ASN A 143 4.75 -2.81 -20.46
C ASN A 143 5.48 -4.15 -20.45
N LEU A 144 6.71 -4.16 -19.92
CA LEU A 144 7.53 -5.36 -19.76
C LEU A 144 6.76 -6.44 -18.98
N SER A 145 6.05 -6.03 -17.93
CA SER A 145 5.19 -6.91 -17.14
C SER A 145 4.12 -7.63 -18.00
N LYS A 146 3.49 -6.93 -18.94
CA LYS A 146 2.48 -7.54 -19.83
C LYS A 146 3.11 -8.57 -20.79
N ALA A 147 4.30 -8.28 -21.31
CA ALA A 147 5.02 -9.23 -22.16
C ALA A 147 5.46 -10.47 -21.36
N TYR A 148 5.95 -10.29 -20.13
CA TYR A 148 6.26 -11.37 -19.20
C TYR A 148 5.03 -12.20 -18.82
N LEU A 149 3.90 -11.55 -18.51
CA LEU A 149 2.65 -12.23 -18.18
C LEU A 149 2.17 -13.09 -19.35
N LYS A 150 2.23 -12.58 -20.59
CA LYS A 150 1.87 -13.36 -21.78
C LYS A 150 2.79 -14.57 -21.97
N ALA A 151 4.10 -14.39 -21.79
CA ALA A 151 5.05 -15.49 -21.89
C ALA A 151 4.86 -16.54 -20.78
N ASN A 152 4.63 -16.10 -19.54
CA ASN A 152 4.35 -16.99 -18.40
C ASN A 152 3.02 -17.73 -18.56
N MET A 153 1.98 -17.07 -19.08
CA MET A 153 0.70 -17.72 -19.39
C MET A 153 0.88 -18.81 -20.43
N LEU A 154 1.58 -18.52 -21.54
CA LEU A 154 1.86 -19.51 -22.59
C LEU A 154 2.72 -20.67 -22.08
N ALA A 155 3.73 -20.38 -21.27
CA ALA A 155 4.57 -21.40 -20.64
C ALA A 155 3.76 -22.25 -19.66
N GLY A 156 2.93 -21.63 -18.82
CA GLY A 156 2.04 -22.33 -17.90
C GLY A 156 1.03 -23.23 -18.63
N GLU A 157 0.46 -22.76 -19.73
CA GLU A 157 -0.45 -23.56 -20.54
C GLU A 157 0.27 -24.77 -21.17
N ALA A 158 1.49 -24.58 -21.68
CA ALA A 158 2.31 -25.66 -22.22
C ALA A 158 2.74 -26.70 -21.17
N VAL A 159 3.07 -26.25 -19.95
CA VAL A 159 3.42 -27.12 -18.82
C VAL A 159 2.19 -27.87 -18.32
N SER A 160 1.06 -27.19 -18.16
CA SER A 160 -0.18 -27.83 -17.70
C SER A 160 -0.67 -28.93 -18.65
N LYS A 161 -0.44 -28.76 -19.96
CA LYS A 161 -0.81 -29.72 -21.01
C LYS A 161 0.36 -30.64 -21.39
N SER A 162 1.44 -30.69 -20.61
CA SER A 162 2.67 -31.39 -20.99
C SER A 162 2.48 -32.88 -21.20
N GLU A 163 1.62 -33.53 -20.41
CA GLU A 163 1.26 -34.96 -20.59
C GLU A 163 0.49 -35.19 -21.90
N LEU A 164 -0.46 -34.31 -22.22
CA LEU A 164 -1.32 -34.41 -23.40
C LEU A 164 -0.53 -34.15 -24.71
N LEU A 165 0.50 -33.30 -24.63
CA LEU A 165 1.38 -32.96 -25.76
C LEU A 165 2.39 -34.06 -26.11
N GLN A 166 2.65 -35.04 -25.23
CA GLN A 166 3.59 -36.14 -25.50
C GLN A 166 3.16 -37.01 -26.69
N HIS A 167 1.85 -37.08 -26.96
CA HIS A 167 1.28 -37.91 -28.02
C HIS A 167 0.92 -37.14 -29.30
N SER A 168 1.13 -35.81 -29.35
CA SER A 168 0.68 -34.95 -30.47
C SER A 168 1.83 -34.49 -31.39
N VAL A 169 1.61 -34.57 -32.71
CA VAL A 169 2.60 -34.26 -33.76
C VAL A 169 3.11 -32.79 -33.80
N PRO A 170 2.39 -31.74 -33.35
CA PRO A 170 2.90 -30.37 -33.46
C PRO A 170 3.75 -29.91 -32.25
N ARG A 171 4.33 -30.81 -31.45
CA ARG A 171 5.21 -30.48 -30.31
C ARG A 171 6.31 -29.48 -30.68
N ARG A 172 6.94 -29.66 -31.85
CA ARG A 172 8.00 -28.77 -32.35
C ARG A 172 7.51 -27.35 -32.60
N LYS A 173 6.31 -27.17 -33.17
CA LYS A 173 5.75 -25.85 -33.48
C LYS A 173 5.43 -25.06 -32.21
N CYS A 174 4.86 -25.72 -31.21
CA CYS A 174 4.56 -25.11 -29.91
C CYS A 174 5.85 -24.68 -29.19
N TRP A 175 6.87 -25.55 -29.18
CA TRP A 175 8.17 -25.24 -28.59
C TRP A 175 8.86 -24.05 -29.27
N ILE A 176 8.88 -24.01 -30.61
CA ILE A 176 9.47 -22.90 -31.38
C ILE A 176 8.72 -21.59 -31.13
N PHE A 177 7.39 -21.63 -31.04
CA PHE A 177 6.58 -20.45 -30.72
C PHE A 177 6.87 -19.90 -29.32
N MET A 178 6.99 -20.79 -28.33
CA MET A 178 7.39 -20.42 -26.97
C MET A 178 8.81 -19.86 -26.95
N LEU A 179 9.77 -20.51 -27.60
CA LEU A 179 11.16 -20.07 -27.69
C LEU A 179 11.27 -18.70 -28.36
N ASN A 180 10.56 -18.44 -29.45
CA ASN A 180 10.52 -17.14 -30.12
C ASN A 180 9.91 -16.05 -29.23
N SER A 181 8.91 -16.39 -28.43
CA SER A 181 8.31 -15.46 -27.45
C SER A 181 9.30 -15.11 -26.33
N PHE A 182 10.08 -16.08 -25.85
CA PHE A 182 11.13 -15.84 -24.84
C PHE A 182 12.37 -15.14 -25.40
N VAL A 183 12.76 -15.41 -26.65
CA VAL A 183 13.96 -14.79 -27.28
C VAL A 183 13.71 -13.33 -27.65
N SER A 184 12.46 -12.94 -27.95
CA SER A 184 12.12 -11.55 -28.25
C SER A 184 12.04 -10.66 -27.00
N LEU A 185 11.78 -11.22 -25.82
CA LEU A 185 11.71 -10.49 -24.53
C LEU A 185 13.03 -9.75 -24.17
N PRO A 186 14.21 -10.40 -24.18
CA PRO A 186 15.49 -9.73 -23.95
C PRO A 186 15.76 -8.57 -24.90
N ASN A 187 15.38 -8.67 -26.17
CA ASN A 187 15.63 -7.61 -27.15
C ASN A 187 14.79 -6.35 -26.87
N VAL A 188 13.53 -6.53 -26.47
CA VAL A 188 12.69 -5.42 -26.01
C VAL A 188 13.28 -4.82 -24.73
N HIS A 189 13.64 -5.66 -23.76
CA HIS A 189 14.24 -5.21 -22.51
C HIS A 189 15.55 -4.44 -22.74
N LEU A 190 16.42 -4.91 -23.62
CA LEU A 190 17.68 -4.25 -23.99
C LEU A 190 17.44 -2.91 -24.69
N GLY A 191 16.45 -2.81 -25.57
CA GLY A 191 16.09 -1.53 -26.21
C GLY A 191 15.61 -0.48 -25.20
N VAL A 192 14.74 -0.91 -24.28
CA VAL A 192 14.23 -0.09 -23.18
C VAL A 192 15.35 0.29 -22.22
N ALA A 193 16.21 -0.65 -21.83
CA ALA A 193 17.35 -0.40 -20.95
C ALA A 193 18.37 0.58 -21.58
N ARG A 194 18.62 0.48 -22.91
CA ARG A 194 19.46 1.46 -23.62
C ARG A 194 18.87 2.86 -23.56
N LEU A 195 17.57 2.99 -23.87
CA LEU A 195 16.87 4.27 -23.77
C LEU A 195 16.94 4.83 -22.35
N GLN A 196 16.66 4.00 -21.34
CA GLN A 196 16.77 4.36 -19.93
C GLN A 196 18.17 4.87 -19.59
N GLY A 197 19.22 4.15 -20.01
CA GLY A 197 20.61 4.55 -19.78
C GLY A 197 20.91 5.94 -20.34
N TYR A 198 20.49 6.22 -21.58
CA TYR A 198 20.68 7.56 -22.16
C TYR A 198 19.98 8.67 -21.36
N PHE A 199 18.74 8.43 -20.88
CA PHE A 199 18.03 9.42 -20.08
C PHE A 199 18.71 9.66 -18.72
N MET A 200 19.15 8.61 -18.04
CA MET A 200 19.85 8.71 -16.75
C MET A 200 21.15 9.50 -16.86
N GLU A 201 21.98 9.17 -17.85
CA GLU A 201 23.28 9.84 -18.03
C GLU A 201 23.13 11.29 -18.50
N SER A 202 22.08 11.59 -19.28
CA SER A 202 21.81 12.96 -19.71
C SER A 202 21.55 13.90 -18.52
N LEU A 203 20.87 13.42 -17.47
CA LEU A 203 20.60 14.19 -16.25
C LEU A 203 21.91 14.53 -15.51
N ILE A 204 22.76 13.53 -15.33
CA ILE A 204 24.06 13.70 -14.66
C ILE A 204 24.92 14.71 -15.42
N PHE A 205 24.93 14.64 -16.75
CA PHE A 205 25.61 15.61 -17.61
C PHE A 205 25.12 17.05 -17.36
N PHE A 206 23.81 17.29 -17.31
CA PHE A 206 23.26 18.63 -17.06
C PHE A 206 23.59 19.16 -15.65
N ILE A 207 23.62 18.29 -14.63
CA ILE A 207 24.02 18.68 -13.27
C ILE A 207 25.47 19.15 -13.24
N PHE A 208 26.40 18.37 -13.82
CA PHE A 208 27.81 18.77 -13.86
C PHE A 208 28.05 20.01 -14.75
N SER A 209 27.31 20.13 -15.86
CA SER A 209 27.36 21.33 -16.71
C SER A 209 26.89 22.57 -15.95
N CYS A 210 25.81 22.47 -15.17
CA CYS A 210 25.35 23.53 -14.28
C CYS A 210 26.43 23.92 -13.26
N TYR A 211 27.13 22.95 -12.66
CA TYR A 211 28.21 23.24 -11.71
C TYR A 211 29.38 23.95 -12.37
N GLY A 212 29.78 23.53 -13.57
CA GLY A 212 30.80 24.21 -14.36
C GLY A 212 30.42 25.66 -14.65
N LEU A 213 29.17 25.90 -15.08
CA LEU A 213 28.66 27.24 -15.39
C LEU A 213 28.58 28.13 -14.13
N ALA A 214 28.16 27.58 -12.99
CA ALA A 214 28.11 28.29 -11.72
C ALA A 214 29.51 28.71 -11.25
N LEU A 215 30.50 27.83 -11.35
CA LEU A 215 31.89 28.13 -10.98
C LEU A 215 32.54 29.12 -11.94
N TRP A 216 32.31 28.98 -13.25
CA TRP A 216 32.81 29.92 -14.26
C TRP A 216 32.27 31.34 -14.02
N TYR A 217 30.95 31.47 -13.87
CA TYR A 217 30.33 32.78 -13.60
C TYR A 217 30.73 33.33 -12.22
N GLY A 218 30.88 32.45 -11.22
CA GLY A 218 31.40 32.81 -9.90
C GLY A 218 32.81 33.40 -9.97
N SER A 219 33.69 32.80 -10.78
CA SER A 219 35.04 33.30 -11.03
C SER A 219 35.03 34.67 -11.70
N GLU A 220 34.17 34.88 -12.70
CA GLU A 220 34.00 36.17 -13.37
C GLU A 220 33.51 37.27 -12.41
N LEU A 221 32.59 36.94 -11.49
CA LEU A 221 32.12 37.87 -10.46
C LEU A 221 33.25 38.29 -9.51
N MET A 222 34.14 37.37 -9.17
CA MET A 222 35.32 37.65 -8.34
C MET A 222 36.32 38.51 -9.10
N GLY A 223 36.56 38.25 -10.39
CA GLY A 223 37.42 39.06 -11.24
C GLY A 223 36.96 40.52 -11.35
N LYS A 224 35.65 40.76 -11.32
CA LYS A 224 35.04 42.10 -11.31
C LYS A 224 34.95 42.75 -9.92
N GLY A 225 35.41 42.08 -8.86
CA GLY A 225 35.31 42.58 -7.48
C GLY A 225 33.87 42.65 -6.93
N LEU A 226 32.91 42.01 -7.59
CA LEU A 226 31.48 42.03 -7.24
C LEU A 226 31.12 40.96 -6.19
N ALA A 227 31.99 39.97 -5.98
CA ALA A 227 31.82 38.96 -4.95
C ALA A 227 33.15 38.49 -4.37
N ILE A 228 33.09 38.08 -3.11
CA ILE A 228 34.21 37.47 -2.39
C ILE A 228 34.15 35.96 -2.58
N PHE A 229 35.31 35.31 -2.71
CA PHE A 229 35.45 33.85 -2.82
C PHE A 229 34.60 33.09 -1.78
N LYS A 230 34.62 33.53 -0.52
CA LYS A 230 33.83 32.94 0.58
C LYS A 230 32.32 32.94 0.32
N SER A 231 31.79 33.99 -0.30
CA SER A 231 30.36 34.06 -0.64
C SER A 231 30.04 33.14 -1.81
N VAL A 232 30.84 33.18 -2.89
CA VAL A 232 30.65 32.36 -4.09
C VAL A 232 30.68 30.87 -3.77
N MET A 233 31.68 30.40 -3.01
CA MET A 233 31.81 28.97 -2.68
C MET A 233 30.70 28.47 -1.76
N LYS A 234 30.23 29.30 -0.81
CA LYS A 234 29.10 28.94 0.06
C LYS A 234 27.80 28.86 -0.73
N SER A 235 27.52 29.86 -1.58
CA SER A 235 26.35 29.84 -2.45
C SER A 235 26.37 28.64 -3.40
N PHE A 236 27.53 28.33 -3.99
CA PHE A 236 27.70 27.15 -4.85
C PHE A 236 27.36 25.85 -4.10
N MET A 237 27.98 25.57 -2.94
CA MET A 237 27.72 24.35 -2.18
C MET A 237 26.24 24.21 -1.78
N ILE A 238 25.61 25.30 -1.35
CA ILE A 238 24.19 25.29 -0.96
C ILE A 238 23.29 25.01 -2.17
N LEU A 239 23.57 25.67 -3.31
CA LEU A 239 22.78 25.54 -4.52
C LEU A 239 22.95 24.17 -5.21
N SER A 240 24.10 23.53 -5.05
CA SER A 240 24.33 22.15 -5.48
C SER A 240 23.47 21.16 -4.69
N VAL A 241 23.42 21.29 -3.37
CA VAL A 241 22.57 20.43 -2.52
C VAL A 241 21.08 20.66 -2.80
N SER A 242 20.65 21.90 -3.03
CA SER A 242 19.25 22.18 -3.36
C SER A 242 18.83 21.69 -4.75
N ALA A 243 19.75 21.62 -5.72
CA ALA A 243 19.44 21.12 -7.05
C ALA A 243 18.95 19.65 -7.02
N LEU A 244 19.60 18.81 -6.21
CA LEU A 244 19.19 17.41 -6.00
C LEU A 244 17.81 17.33 -5.32
N ALA A 245 17.61 18.10 -4.25
CA ALA A 245 16.34 18.12 -3.53
C ALA A 245 15.17 18.57 -4.43
N MET A 246 15.38 19.56 -5.30
CA MET A 246 14.36 20.03 -6.26
C MET A 246 13.93 18.92 -7.24
N GLY A 247 14.88 18.11 -7.71
CA GLY A 247 14.59 16.96 -8.56
C GLY A 247 13.65 15.95 -7.91
N GLU A 248 13.95 15.60 -6.66
CA GLU A 248 13.14 14.69 -5.86
C GLU A 248 11.75 15.24 -5.56
N ILE A 249 11.62 16.54 -5.23
CA ILE A 249 10.31 17.17 -4.96
C ILE A 249 9.35 16.96 -6.12
N VAL A 250 9.81 17.22 -7.34
CA VAL A 250 8.95 17.11 -8.54
C VAL A 250 8.59 15.65 -8.81
N ALA A 251 9.56 14.74 -8.71
CA ALA A 251 9.31 13.31 -8.89
C ALA A 251 8.30 12.77 -7.87
N MET A 252 8.38 13.21 -6.62
CA MET A 252 7.47 12.82 -5.55
C MET A 252 6.09 13.47 -5.67
N ALA A 253 6.00 14.71 -6.15
CA ALA A 253 4.72 15.35 -6.43
C ALA A 253 3.92 14.57 -7.49
N LEU A 254 4.58 14.05 -8.53
CA LEU A 254 3.95 13.18 -9.53
C LEU A 254 3.46 11.85 -8.92
N ASP A 255 4.19 11.27 -7.97
CA ASP A 255 3.76 10.05 -7.28
C ASP A 255 2.54 10.30 -6.40
N LEU A 256 2.47 11.43 -5.71
CA LEU A 256 1.28 11.81 -4.93
C LEU A 256 0.03 11.95 -5.81
N LEU A 257 0.17 12.56 -7.00
CA LEU A 257 -0.95 12.68 -7.95
C LEU A 257 -1.51 11.31 -8.35
N LYS A 258 -0.66 10.28 -8.48
CA LYS A 258 -1.08 8.90 -8.72
C LYS A 258 -1.64 8.21 -7.48
N GLY A 259 -1.07 8.50 -6.32
CA GLY A 259 -1.52 7.97 -5.02
C GLY A 259 -2.98 8.28 -4.69
N ASN A 260 -3.57 9.30 -5.35
CA ASN A 260 -4.98 9.66 -5.20
C ASN A 260 -5.94 8.50 -5.54
N GLN A 261 -5.55 7.57 -6.43
CA GLN A 261 -6.37 6.39 -6.75
C GLN A 261 -6.51 5.43 -5.56
N MET A 262 -5.45 5.27 -4.75
CA MET A 262 -5.47 4.38 -3.58
C MET A 262 -6.29 4.98 -2.44
N VAL A 263 -6.25 6.30 -2.32
CA VAL A 263 -7.09 7.03 -1.37
C VAL A 263 -8.56 6.89 -1.78
N ALA A 264 -8.86 7.03 -3.07
CA ALA A 264 -10.20 6.86 -3.61
C ALA A 264 -10.77 5.45 -3.35
N SER A 265 -9.99 4.37 -3.53
CA SER A 265 -10.47 3.00 -3.27
C SER A 265 -10.82 2.77 -1.80
N VAL A 266 -10.04 3.33 -0.87
CA VAL A 266 -10.34 3.25 0.57
C VAL A 266 -11.62 4.03 0.91
N PHE A 267 -11.76 5.25 0.39
CA PHE A 267 -12.96 6.06 0.64
C PHE A 267 -14.21 5.50 -0.05
N GLU A 268 -14.08 4.85 -1.20
CA GLU A 268 -15.18 4.14 -1.85
C GLU A 268 -15.77 3.07 -0.91
N VAL A 269 -14.94 2.34 -0.17
CA VAL A 269 -15.41 1.36 0.82
C VAL A 269 -15.93 2.04 2.08
N LEU A 270 -15.25 3.09 2.58
CA LEU A 270 -15.60 3.75 3.85
C LEU A 270 -16.88 4.58 3.79
N ASP A 271 -17.10 5.31 2.70
CA ASP A 271 -18.23 6.25 2.56
C ASP A 271 -19.47 5.59 1.96
N ARG A 272 -19.36 4.33 1.52
CA ARG A 272 -20.49 3.56 1.03
C ARG A 272 -21.52 3.37 2.14
N LYS A 273 -22.76 3.76 1.84
CA LYS A 273 -23.91 3.46 2.68
C LYS A 273 -24.56 2.16 2.20
N THR A 274 -24.87 1.29 3.15
CA THR A 274 -25.59 0.04 2.92
C THR A 274 -26.91 0.33 2.17
N GLN A 275 -27.17 -0.40 1.08
CA GLN A 275 -28.34 -0.18 0.22
C GLN A 275 -29.54 -1.07 0.58
N VAL A 276 -29.73 -1.43 1.86
CA VAL A 276 -30.94 -2.20 2.26
C VAL A 276 -32.16 -1.29 2.21
N PHE A 277 -32.63 -1.02 1.00
CA PHE A 277 -33.93 -0.46 0.70
C PHE A 277 -34.75 -1.56 0.04
N GLY A 278 -35.50 -2.27 0.88
CA GLY A 278 -36.70 -3.06 0.57
C GLY A 278 -37.01 -3.46 -0.88
N ASP A 279 -36.10 -4.14 -1.56
CA ASP A 279 -36.43 -4.93 -2.75
C ASP A 279 -36.80 -6.33 -2.29
N VAL A 280 -38.03 -6.45 -1.78
CA VAL A 280 -38.68 -7.73 -1.67
C VAL A 280 -39.40 -7.91 -3.01
N GLY A 281 -39.10 -8.99 -3.73
CA GLY A 281 -39.97 -9.42 -4.84
C GLY A 281 -41.43 -9.45 -4.36
N GLU A 282 -42.38 -9.19 -5.26
CA GLU A 282 -43.78 -8.76 -5.02
C GLU A 282 -44.60 -9.44 -3.89
N ASN A 283 -44.13 -10.51 -3.24
CA ASN A 283 -44.96 -11.42 -2.44
C ASN A 283 -44.59 -11.64 -0.96
N VAL A 284 -43.63 -10.93 -0.33
CA VAL A 284 -43.40 -11.07 1.13
C VAL A 284 -43.50 -9.74 1.86
N ALA A 285 -44.74 -9.30 2.10
CA ALA A 285 -44.98 -7.95 2.59
C ALA A 285 -45.11 -7.85 4.13
N LYS A 286 -45.45 -8.90 4.88
CA LYS A 286 -45.83 -8.76 6.31
C LYS A 286 -45.41 -9.93 7.20
N VAL A 287 -44.85 -9.61 8.38
CA VAL A 287 -44.69 -10.51 9.53
C VAL A 287 -45.66 -10.02 10.61
N ASP A 288 -46.56 -10.88 11.08
CA ASP A 288 -47.64 -10.55 12.04
C ASP A 288 -48.46 -9.31 11.65
N GLY A 289 -48.76 -9.17 10.36
CA GLY A 289 -49.53 -8.04 9.82
C GLY A 289 -48.75 -6.71 9.71
N LYS A 290 -47.50 -6.64 10.20
CA LYS A 290 -46.62 -5.47 10.06
C LYS A 290 -45.69 -5.63 8.87
N ASP A 291 -45.50 -4.54 8.13
CA ASP A 291 -44.60 -4.52 6.98
C ASP A 291 -43.15 -4.75 7.44
N VAL A 292 -42.47 -5.71 6.81
CA VAL A 292 -41.07 -6.06 7.08
C VAL A 292 -40.16 -4.83 6.89
N LYS A 293 -40.51 -3.91 5.97
CA LYS A 293 -39.77 -2.66 5.72
C LYS A 293 -39.80 -1.70 6.91
N LYS A 294 -40.79 -1.80 7.80
CA LYS A 294 -40.96 -0.93 8.98
C LYS A 294 -40.35 -1.53 10.25
N LEU A 295 -39.91 -2.78 10.20
CA LEU A 295 -39.29 -3.46 11.34
C LEU A 295 -37.79 -3.14 11.40
N ARG A 296 -37.26 -3.01 12.61
CA ARG A 296 -35.81 -2.89 12.82
C ARG A 296 -35.15 -4.22 12.48
N LEU A 297 -34.25 -4.24 11.49
CA LEU A 297 -33.57 -5.46 11.00
C LEU A 297 -32.89 -6.26 12.11
N GLU A 298 -32.25 -5.60 13.08
CA GLU A 298 -31.62 -6.27 14.22
C GLU A 298 -32.62 -7.03 15.09
N SER A 299 -33.83 -6.49 15.29
CA SER A 299 -34.88 -7.17 16.04
C SER A 299 -35.42 -8.36 15.27
N LEU A 300 -35.63 -8.20 13.96
CA LEU A 300 -36.14 -9.28 13.10
C LEU A 300 -35.14 -10.46 13.05
N ARG A 301 -33.85 -10.18 12.86
CA ARG A 301 -32.80 -11.22 12.79
C ARG A 301 -32.59 -11.96 14.11
N LYS A 302 -32.93 -11.36 15.25
CA LYS A 302 -32.91 -12.06 16.55
C LYS A 302 -34.04 -13.06 16.73
N HIS A 303 -35.12 -12.92 15.94
CA HIS A 303 -36.30 -13.79 15.97
C HIS A 303 -36.42 -14.64 14.69
N ILE A 304 -35.33 -14.75 13.91
CA ILE A 304 -35.27 -15.64 12.75
C ILE A 304 -33.97 -16.41 12.81
N TRP A 305 -34.08 -17.73 12.62
CA TRP A 305 -32.97 -18.66 12.66
C TRP A 305 -32.83 -19.27 11.27
N LEU A 306 -31.58 -19.34 10.78
CA LEU A 306 -31.26 -19.85 9.45
C LEU A 306 -30.30 -21.03 9.57
N VAL A 307 -30.64 -22.11 8.87
CA VAL A 307 -29.78 -23.28 8.72
C VAL A 307 -29.31 -23.32 7.27
N PRO A 308 -28.07 -22.91 6.97
CA PRO A 308 -27.56 -22.95 5.61
C PRO A 308 -27.40 -24.39 5.10
N GLN A 309 -27.56 -24.60 3.79
CA GLN A 309 -27.35 -25.91 3.16
C GLN A 309 -25.93 -26.43 3.39
N GLU A 310 -24.95 -25.54 3.32
CA GLU A 310 -23.55 -25.81 3.66
C GLU A 310 -23.21 -25.08 4.96
N PRO A 311 -23.15 -25.82 6.08
CA PRO A 311 -22.88 -25.24 7.39
C PRO A 311 -21.43 -24.78 7.54
N ALA A 312 -21.23 -23.55 7.99
CA ALA A 312 -19.91 -22.97 8.25
C ALA A 312 -19.70 -22.77 9.76
N LEU A 313 -18.59 -23.31 10.29
CA LEU A 313 -18.17 -23.10 11.67
C LEU A 313 -17.00 -22.09 11.73
N PHE A 314 -16.85 -21.34 12.80
CA PHE A 314 -15.65 -20.52 13.02
C PHE A 314 -14.43 -21.39 13.34
N ALA A 315 -13.23 -20.87 13.07
CA ALA A 315 -11.96 -21.52 13.37
C ALA A 315 -11.61 -21.48 14.88
N THR A 316 -12.56 -21.90 15.70
CA THR A 316 -12.52 -21.89 17.17
C THR A 316 -12.92 -23.27 17.70
N SER A 317 -13.14 -23.39 19.02
CA SER A 317 -13.62 -24.63 19.63
C SER A 317 -15.09 -24.94 19.26
N ILE A 318 -15.51 -26.20 19.36
CA ILE A 318 -16.92 -26.57 19.19
C ILE A 318 -17.79 -25.83 20.22
N TYR A 319 -17.30 -25.71 21.46
CA TYR A 319 -17.95 -24.92 22.51
C TYR A 319 -18.23 -23.48 22.08
N GLU A 320 -17.21 -22.77 21.59
CA GLU A 320 -17.34 -21.37 21.17
C GLU A 320 -18.28 -21.20 19.98
N ASN A 321 -18.32 -22.16 19.06
CA ASN A 321 -19.27 -22.15 17.94
C ASN A 321 -20.73 -22.25 18.39
N ILE A 322 -21.01 -23.05 19.42
CA ILE A 322 -22.37 -23.16 19.99
C ILE A 322 -22.69 -21.93 20.86
N LEU A 323 -21.72 -21.44 21.63
CA LEU A 323 -21.89 -20.25 22.47
C LEU A 323 -22.17 -18.99 21.65
N TYR A 324 -21.60 -18.89 20.44
CA TYR A 324 -21.80 -17.76 19.52
C TYR A 324 -23.28 -17.49 19.20
N SER A 325 -24.15 -18.50 19.32
CA SER A 325 -25.59 -18.39 19.12
C SER A 325 -26.32 -17.54 20.16
N LYS A 326 -25.79 -17.47 21.39
CA LYS A 326 -26.41 -16.76 22.52
C LYS A 326 -25.32 -16.24 23.45
N ASP A 327 -25.11 -14.93 23.39
CA ASP A 327 -24.19 -14.24 24.29
C ASP A 327 -24.53 -14.54 25.76
N GLY A 328 -23.55 -15.02 26.52
CA GLY A 328 -23.68 -15.29 27.95
C GLY A 328 -24.41 -16.58 28.32
N ALA A 329 -24.60 -17.52 27.38
CA ALA A 329 -25.14 -18.85 27.71
C ALA A 329 -24.22 -19.61 28.68
N SER A 330 -24.83 -20.31 29.63
CA SER A 330 -24.14 -21.19 30.59
C SER A 330 -23.63 -22.47 29.92
N GLU A 331 -22.60 -23.09 30.48
CA GLU A 331 -22.07 -24.37 29.98
C GLU A 331 -23.15 -25.47 29.94
N SER A 332 -24.06 -25.47 30.92
CA SER A 332 -25.21 -26.37 30.94
C SER A 332 -26.14 -26.19 29.74
N GLU A 333 -26.45 -24.94 29.36
CA GLU A 333 -27.29 -24.65 28.19
C GLU A 333 -26.61 -25.08 26.89
N VAL A 334 -25.28 -24.92 26.78
CA VAL A 334 -24.50 -25.38 25.62
C VAL A 334 -24.53 -26.90 25.50
N ILE A 335 -24.38 -27.64 26.60
CA ILE A 335 -24.43 -29.11 26.61
C ILE A 335 -25.85 -29.61 26.31
N GLU A 336 -26.86 -28.97 26.88
CA GLU A 336 -28.28 -29.30 26.61
C GLU A 336 -28.62 -29.08 25.14
N ALA A 337 -28.17 -27.96 24.56
CA ALA A 337 -28.31 -27.68 23.13
C ALA A 337 -27.67 -28.78 22.26
N ALA A 338 -26.45 -29.19 22.60
CA ALA A 338 -25.76 -30.25 21.89
C ALA A 338 -26.44 -31.63 22.04
N LYS A 339 -27.06 -31.92 23.19
CA LYS A 339 -27.83 -33.16 23.40
C LYS A 339 -29.08 -33.18 22.52
N PHE A 340 -29.80 -32.07 22.46
CA PHE A 340 -31.00 -31.96 21.64
C PHE A 340 -30.69 -32.03 20.14
N ALA A 341 -29.57 -31.46 19.70
CA ALA A 341 -29.03 -31.60 18.34
C ALA A 341 -28.52 -33.02 18.01
N ASN A 342 -28.59 -33.97 18.95
CA ASN A 342 -28.00 -35.31 18.82
C ASN A 342 -26.50 -35.27 18.43
N ALA A 343 -25.80 -34.26 18.96
CA ALA A 343 -24.38 -34.01 18.74
C ALA A 343 -23.54 -34.32 20.00
N HIS A 344 -24.13 -34.29 21.20
CA HIS A 344 -23.41 -34.50 22.46
C HIS A 344 -22.64 -35.82 22.53
N CYS A 345 -23.28 -36.95 22.23
CA CYS A 345 -22.63 -38.26 22.26
C CYS A 345 -21.44 -38.34 21.28
N PHE A 346 -21.55 -37.67 20.14
CA PHE A 346 -20.47 -37.59 19.16
C PHE A 346 -19.34 -36.68 19.64
N ILE A 347 -19.65 -35.49 20.15
CA ILE A 347 -18.65 -34.52 20.64
C ILE A 347 -17.91 -35.11 21.84
N SER A 348 -18.61 -35.73 22.79
CA SER A 348 -18.00 -36.37 23.98
C SER A 348 -17.16 -37.60 23.66
N ALA A 349 -17.33 -38.22 22.49
CA ALA A 349 -16.48 -39.31 22.02
C ALA A 349 -15.14 -38.81 21.44
N LEU A 350 -14.98 -37.50 21.22
CA LEU A 350 -13.74 -36.90 20.73
C LEU A 350 -12.70 -36.78 21.86
N PRO A 351 -11.39 -36.93 21.58
CA PRO A 351 -10.34 -36.86 22.60
C PRO A 351 -10.33 -35.55 23.41
N GLU A 352 -10.65 -34.42 22.77
CA GLU A 352 -10.68 -33.09 23.38
C GLU A 352 -12.12 -32.56 23.59
N GLY A 353 -13.13 -33.41 23.38
CA GLY A 353 -14.54 -33.08 23.58
C GLY A 353 -14.97 -31.77 22.92
N TYR A 354 -15.53 -30.86 23.74
CA TYR A 354 -16.00 -29.55 23.31
C TYR A 354 -14.89 -28.51 23.07
N SER A 355 -13.69 -28.72 23.61
CA SER A 355 -12.54 -27.81 23.45
C SER A 355 -11.77 -27.99 22.15
N ILE A 356 -12.07 -29.05 21.38
CA ILE A 356 -11.40 -29.34 20.12
C ILE A 356 -11.59 -28.19 19.11
N LYS A 357 -10.48 -27.75 18.50
CA LYS A 357 -10.48 -26.67 17.51
C LYS A 357 -10.69 -27.19 16.09
N ARG A 358 -11.41 -26.43 15.28
CA ARG A 358 -11.76 -26.76 13.88
C ARG A 358 -10.56 -27.18 13.01
N CYS A 359 -9.38 -26.55 13.13
CA CYS A 359 -8.22 -26.87 12.30
C CYS A 359 -7.69 -28.31 12.43
N ASN A 360 -8.08 -29.05 13.48
CA ASN A 360 -7.70 -30.44 13.68
C ASN A 360 -8.76 -31.45 13.18
N PHE A 361 -9.83 -30.97 12.52
CA PHE A 361 -11.06 -31.73 12.27
C PHE A 361 -11.42 -31.80 10.77
N CYS A 362 -10.73 -32.63 9.97
CA CYS A 362 -10.92 -32.61 8.51
C CYS A 362 -11.87 -33.67 7.91
N SER A 363 -12.38 -34.64 8.66
CA SER A 363 -12.97 -35.85 8.03
C SER A 363 -14.50 -36.00 8.10
N ASN A 364 -15.23 -35.20 8.89
CA ASN A 364 -16.70 -35.34 9.01
C ASN A 364 -17.43 -34.00 9.35
N GLU A 365 -16.94 -32.89 8.80
CA GLU A 365 -17.42 -31.53 9.10
C GLU A 365 -18.92 -31.32 8.82
N ASN A 366 -19.42 -31.81 7.68
CA ASN A 366 -20.78 -31.49 7.22
C ASN A 366 -21.88 -32.07 8.12
N ALA A 367 -21.67 -33.27 8.69
CA ALA A 367 -22.67 -33.95 9.51
C ALA A 367 -22.80 -33.34 10.92
N LEU A 368 -21.68 -32.94 11.53
CA LEU A 368 -21.70 -32.24 12.83
C LEU A 368 -22.27 -30.83 12.67
N ALA A 369 -21.82 -30.10 11.66
CA ALA A 369 -22.21 -28.71 11.48
C ALA A 369 -23.70 -28.57 11.08
N HIS A 370 -24.26 -29.51 10.30
CA HIS A 370 -25.71 -29.59 10.07
C HIS A 370 -26.47 -29.83 11.37
N LYS A 371 -26.06 -30.81 12.16
CA LYS A 371 -26.73 -31.14 13.43
C LYS A 371 -26.72 -29.97 14.42
N ILE A 372 -25.59 -29.28 14.54
CA ILE A 372 -25.45 -28.11 15.42
C ILE A 372 -26.32 -26.93 14.92
N LEU A 373 -26.38 -26.67 13.61
CA LEU A 373 -27.15 -25.54 13.07
C LEU A 373 -28.67 -25.80 13.05
N ILE A 374 -29.13 -27.04 12.81
CA ILE A 374 -30.57 -27.39 12.78
C ILE A 374 -31.29 -27.03 14.10
N PHE A 375 -30.58 -27.05 15.23
CA PHE A 375 -31.15 -26.72 16.53
C PHE A 375 -31.33 -25.22 16.81
N HIS A 376 -30.64 -24.33 16.07
CA HIS A 376 -30.84 -22.87 16.22
C HIS A 376 -32.36 -22.56 16.15
N CYS A 377 -33.09 -23.13 15.19
CA CYS A 377 -34.50 -22.84 14.93
C CYS A 377 -35.53 -23.29 15.97
N SER A 378 -35.20 -24.13 16.96
CA SER A 378 -36.24 -24.90 17.68
C SER A 378 -36.37 -24.65 19.19
N PHE A 379 -35.44 -23.93 19.82
CA PHE A 379 -35.37 -23.91 21.29
C PHE A 379 -35.35 -22.53 21.95
N PHE A 380 -35.26 -21.46 21.17
CA PHE A 380 -35.39 -20.11 21.70
C PHE A 380 -36.59 -19.43 21.02
N PRO A 381 -37.66 -19.10 21.78
CA PRO A 381 -38.83 -18.40 21.24
C PRO A 381 -38.50 -16.98 20.76
#